data_AF-A0A9W5YD40-F1
#
_entry.id   AF-A0A9W5YD40-F1
#
_cell.length_a   1.000
_cell.length_b   1.000
_cell.length_c   1.000
_cell.angle_alpha   90.00
_cell.angle_beta   90.00
_cell.angle_gamma   90.00
#
_symmetry.space_group_name_H-M   'P 1'
#
loop_
_entity.id
_entity.type
_entity.pdbx_description
1 polymer ?
#
loop_
_entity_poly.entity_id
_entity_poly.type
_entity_poly.pdbx_seq_one_letter_code
_entity_poly.pdbx_strand_id
1 'polypeptide(L)'
;MKILIAGDLVPTQSNIDLFNNADINTLLGEDLLSLWNNIDARIFNLEVPLTDKENFINKCGPNLISPTSTVNGIKALNPSLITLANNHILDQGEQGLISTQNVLNRNKLPFIGVGDNLTEASKTYILQQNGLKIGIYACAECEFSIATENTSGANPFNPLESLDHIYKLKDKCDYVIVLYHGGKEHYRYPTPYLQKVCRKIIQKGADLVVCQHSHCIGCFEKYQDSTILYGQGNFIFDYSDSEYWQTSLLIKIEINHVLNVEYIPVVKKKNVVRLAEGDKSEEILENFYLRSSNILQEDFIEKKYNKYAEKNIELYLRSFLGFGKWLSRIDRHLLKGYLLRHKYNKKKLLAIHNYIECEAHRELVIEGLRSKENNIG
;
A
#
# COMPACT_ATOMS: atom_id res chain seq x y z
N MET A 1 19.06 17.47 -3.74
CA MET A 1 18.43 16.39 -4.56
C MET A 1 16.95 16.37 -4.27
N LYS A 2 16.11 16.26 -5.30
CA LYS A 2 14.64 16.25 -5.22
C LYS A 2 14.08 14.90 -5.65
N ILE A 3 13.36 14.23 -4.76
CA ILE A 3 12.69 12.95 -5.04
C ILE A 3 11.20 13.17 -4.93
N LEU A 4 10.42 12.54 -5.81
CA LEU A 4 8.98 12.53 -5.73
C LEU A 4 8.50 11.09 -5.58
N ILE A 5 7.77 10.82 -4.51
CA ILE A 5 7.11 9.54 -4.25
C ILE A 5 5.61 9.71 -4.52
N ALA A 6 5.14 9.08 -5.57
CA ALA A 6 3.73 8.94 -5.89
C ALA A 6 3.17 7.67 -5.24
N GLY A 7 1.86 7.68 -4.98
CA GLY A 7 1.14 6.54 -4.44
C GLY A 7 0.87 5.46 -5.49
N ASP A 8 -0.25 4.78 -5.34
CA ASP A 8 -0.60 3.63 -6.16
C ASP A 8 -0.92 4.03 -7.62
N LEU A 9 -0.26 3.34 -8.55
CA LEU A 9 -0.44 3.48 -9.99
C LEU A 9 -0.97 2.17 -10.56
N VAL A 10 -2.12 2.27 -11.22
CA VAL A 10 -2.81 1.20 -11.92
C VAL A 10 -3.35 1.78 -13.22
N PRO A 11 -2.79 1.43 -14.39
CA PRO A 11 -3.43 1.72 -15.67
C PRO A 11 -4.74 0.92 -15.73
N THR A 12 -5.86 1.62 -15.66
CA THR A 12 -7.20 1.03 -15.67
C THR A 12 -7.80 1.13 -17.07
N GLN A 13 -8.92 0.44 -17.30
CA GLN A 13 -9.61 0.47 -18.58
C GLN A 13 -9.99 1.89 -19.04
N SER A 14 -10.21 2.82 -18.12
CA SER A 14 -10.63 4.19 -18.44
C SER A 14 -9.49 5.07 -18.97
N ASN A 15 -8.23 4.77 -18.68
CA ASN A 15 -7.07 5.55 -19.12
C ASN A 15 -6.01 4.73 -19.86
N ILE A 16 -6.31 3.47 -20.18
CA ILE A 16 -5.37 2.54 -20.83
C ILE A 16 -4.79 3.09 -22.15
N ASP A 17 -5.59 3.80 -22.95
CA ASP A 17 -5.13 4.38 -24.21
C ASP A 17 -4.09 5.47 -24.00
N LEU A 18 -4.19 6.24 -22.91
CA LEU A 18 -3.18 7.25 -22.57
C LEU A 18 -1.85 6.58 -22.22
N PHE A 19 -1.88 5.46 -21.51
CA PHE A 19 -0.68 4.67 -21.24
C PHE A 19 -0.12 4.03 -22.52
N ASN A 20 -0.95 3.42 -23.36
CA ASN A 20 -0.50 2.79 -24.60
C ASN A 20 0.19 3.79 -25.54
N ASN A 21 -0.36 5.01 -25.64
CA ASN A 21 0.15 6.09 -26.48
C ASN A 21 1.23 6.96 -25.81
N ALA A 22 1.62 6.65 -24.57
CA ALA A 22 2.56 7.44 -23.78
C ALA A 22 2.14 8.93 -23.62
N ASP A 23 0.84 9.21 -23.58
CA ASP A 23 0.30 10.57 -23.44
C ASP A 23 0.28 11.03 -21.97
N ILE A 24 1.47 11.28 -21.44
CA ILE A 24 1.65 11.77 -20.06
C ILE A 24 1.17 13.22 -19.89
N ASN A 25 1.11 14.00 -20.98
CA ASN A 25 0.62 15.37 -20.98
C ASN A 25 -0.86 15.38 -20.56
N THR A 26 -1.67 14.49 -21.15
CA THR A 26 -3.07 14.36 -20.74
C THR A 26 -3.21 13.72 -19.35
N LEU A 27 -2.39 12.72 -19.01
CA LEU A 27 -2.44 12.03 -17.72
C LEU A 27 -2.21 12.99 -16.54
N LEU A 28 -1.20 13.86 -16.63
CA LEU A 28 -0.78 14.75 -15.55
C LEU A 28 -1.35 16.17 -15.68
N GLY A 29 -1.59 16.65 -16.90
CA GLY A 29 -1.84 18.07 -17.17
C GLY A 29 -0.54 18.90 -17.10
N GLU A 30 -0.59 20.11 -17.66
CA GLU A 30 0.59 20.95 -17.85
C GLU A 30 1.31 21.31 -16.54
N ASP A 31 0.55 21.73 -15.50
CA ASP A 31 1.14 22.19 -14.24
C ASP A 31 1.82 21.05 -13.47
N LEU A 32 1.14 19.90 -13.36
CA LEU A 32 1.73 18.73 -12.71
C LEU A 32 2.92 18.20 -13.50
N LEU A 33 2.83 18.17 -14.83
CA LEU A 33 3.93 17.73 -15.68
C LEU A 33 5.16 18.65 -15.55
N SER A 34 4.95 19.96 -15.47
CA SER A 34 6.02 20.93 -15.23
C SER A 34 6.75 20.64 -13.91
N LEU A 35 5.99 20.42 -12.84
CA LEU A 35 6.54 19.98 -11.55
C LEU A 35 7.26 18.64 -11.68
N TRP A 36 6.63 17.66 -12.32
CA TRP A 36 7.13 16.29 -12.51
C TRP A 36 8.49 16.25 -13.22
N ASN A 37 8.68 17.11 -14.22
CA ASN A 37 9.93 17.22 -14.99
C ASN A 37 11.06 17.91 -14.22
N ASN A 38 10.76 18.68 -13.17
CA ASN A 38 11.74 19.39 -12.33
C ASN A 38 12.15 18.58 -11.06
N ILE A 39 12.05 17.25 -11.15
CA ILE A 39 12.40 16.31 -10.09
C ILE A 39 13.58 15.45 -10.56
N ASP A 40 14.51 15.15 -9.65
CA ASP A 40 15.67 14.32 -9.95
C ASP A 40 15.29 12.84 -10.05
N ALA A 41 14.49 12.34 -9.10
CA ALA A 41 14.07 10.95 -9.06
C ALA A 41 12.57 10.76 -8.76
N ARG A 42 11.95 9.81 -9.46
CA ARG A 42 10.50 9.50 -9.35
C ARG A 42 10.30 8.07 -8.90
N ILE A 43 9.49 7.87 -7.86
CA ILE A 43 9.19 6.56 -7.28
C ILE A 43 7.67 6.41 -7.21
N PHE A 44 7.14 5.25 -7.59
CA PHE A 44 5.72 4.93 -7.41
C PHE A 44 5.48 3.43 -7.28
N ASN A 45 4.34 3.08 -6.68
CA ASN A 45 3.90 1.69 -6.54
C ASN A 45 3.08 1.27 -7.76
N LEU A 46 3.54 0.28 -8.51
CA LEU A 46 2.76 -0.32 -9.59
C LEU A 46 1.92 -1.46 -8.99
N GLU A 47 0.66 -1.14 -8.68
CA GLU A 47 -0.25 -2.02 -7.92
C GLU A 47 -1.08 -2.92 -8.83
N VAL A 48 -0.47 -3.43 -9.90
CA VAL A 48 -1.14 -4.31 -10.86
C VAL A 48 -0.11 -5.13 -11.64
N PRO A 49 -0.38 -6.42 -11.91
CA PRO A 49 0.46 -7.21 -12.82
C PRO A 49 0.25 -6.77 -14.27
N LEU A 50 1.36 -6.63 -15.00
CA LEU A 50 1.38 -6.36 -16.43
C LEU A 50 1.42 -7.67 -17.22
N THR A 51 0.29 -8.08 -17.79
CA THR A 51 0.16 -9.32 -18.56
C THR A 51 -0.97 -9.25 -19.57
N ASP A 52 -0.77 -9.92 -20.71
CA ASP A 52 -1.78 -10.08 -21.77
C ASP A 52 -2.52 -11.42 -21.67
N LYS A 53 -2.27 -12.17 -20.59
CA LYS A 53 -2.91 -13.45 -20.27
C LYS A 53 -3.55 -13.39 -18.90
N GLU A 54 -4.85 -13.62 -18.87
CA GLU A 54 -5.61 -13.79 -17.64
C GLU A 54 -5.32 -15.17 -17.03
N ASN A 55 -4.98 -15.20 -15.75
CA ASN A 55 -5.09 -16.40 -14.92
C ASN A 55 -5.13 -15.97 -13.46
N PHE A 56 -6.36 -15.77 -13.00
CA PHE A 56 -6.73 -15.20 -11.71
C PHE A 56 -6.40 -16.13 -10.55
N ILE A 57 -5.87 -15.59 -9.45
CA ILE A 57 -5.77 -16.35 -8.20
C ILE A 57 -7.10 -16.38 -7.45
N ASN A 58 -7.27 -17.42 -6.63
CA ASN A 58 -8.36 -17.50 -5.68
C ASN A 58 -8.05 -16.60 -4.48
N LYS A 59 -8.71 -15.45 -4.39
CA LYS A 59 -8.58 -14.52 -3.27
C LYS A 59 -9.89 -13.81 -2.96
N CYS A 60 -9.93 -13.13 -1.81
CA CYS A 60 -10.95 -12.11 -1.56
C CYS A 60 -10.50 -10.75 -2.12
N GLY A 61 -11.45 -9.95 -2.62
CA GLY A 61 -11.15 -8.68 -3.29
C GLY A 61 -11.05 -8.82 -4.81
N PRO A 62 -10.77 -7.73 -5.53
CA PRO A 62 -10.66 -7.76 -6.99
C PRO A 62 -9.35 -8.38 -7.44
N ASN A 63 -9.38 -9.11 -8.57
CA ASN A 63 -8.17 -9.45 -9.31
C ASN A 63 -7.93 -8.42 -10.41
N LEU A 64 -6.85 -7.66 -10.30
CA LEU A 64 -6.42 -6.63 -11.24
C LEU A 64 -5.58 -7.25 -12.36
N ILE A 65 -5.62 -6.61 -13.52
CA ILE A 65 -4.80 -6.92 -14.69
C ILE A 65 -4.62 -5.64 -15.50
N SER A 66 -3.43 -5.46 -16.07
CA SER A 66 -3.20 -4.42 -17.07
C SER A 66 -2.37 -4.99 -18.23
N PRO A 67 -2.70 -4.68 -19.49
CA PRO A 67 -1.93 -5.15 -20.64
C PRO A 67 -0.47 -4.70 -20.61
N THR A 68 0.42 -5.51 -21.17
CA THR A 68 1.86 -5.22 -21.15
C THR A 68 2.21 -3.95 -21.91
N SER A 69 1.39 -3.55 -22.88
CA SER A 69 1.53 -2.31 -23.66
C SER A 69 1.48 -1.03 -22.82
N THR A 70 0.85 -1.07 -21.65
CA THR A 70 0.77 0.09 -20.75
C THR A 70 2.13 0.52 -20.19
N VAL A 71 3.15 -0.34 -20.32
CA VAL A 71 4.55 0.00 -20.01
C VAL A 71 5.04 1.23 -20.78
N ASN A 72 4.47 1.54 -21.96
CA ASN A 72 4.83 2.72 -22.74
C ASN A 72 4.62 4.01 -21.92
N GLY A 73 3.46 4.16 -21.32
CA GLY A 73 3.12 5.30 -20.46
C GLY A 73 3.85 5.26 -19.13
N ILE A 74 4.00 4.08 -18.52
CA ILE A 74 4.80 3.92 -17.30
C ILE A 74 6.25 4.38 -17.52
N LYS A 75 6.85 4.02 -18.66
CA LYS A 75 8.18 4.47 -19.06
C LYS A 75 8.23 5.97 -19.33
N ALA A 76 7.20 6.52 -19.97
CA ALA A 76 7.11 7.95 -20.23
C ALA A 76 7.00 8.80 -18.94
N LEU A 77 6.43 8.25 -17.87
CA LEU A 77 6.49 8.86 -16.53
C LEU A 77 7.91 8.92 -15.95
N ASN A 78 8.90 8.29 -16.60
CA ASN A 78 10.33 8.34 -16.26
C ASN A 78 10.66 7.99 -14.79
N PRO A 79 10.22 6.80 -14.29
CA PRO A 79 10.54 6.36 -12.94
C PRO A 79 12.03 6.09 -12.79
N SER A 80 12.56 6.50 -11.63
CA SER A 80 13.86 6.04 -11.14
C SER A 80 13.76 4.70 -10.42
N LEU A 81 12.58 4.40 -9.85
CA LEU A 81 12.29 3.12 -9.21
C LEU A 81 10.77 2.86 -9.21
N ILE A 82 10.38 1.62 -9.49
CA ILE A 82 9.02 1.12 -9.32
C ILE A 82 8.98 0.16 -8.14
N THR A 83 8.00 0.28 -7.25
CA THR A 83 7.78 -0.75 -6.23
C THR A 83 6.68 -1.70 -6.65
N LEU A 84 6.91 -2.98 -6.38
CA LEU A 84 5.95 -4.06 -6.64
C LEU A 84 5.56 -4.81 -5.35
N ALA A 85 6.06 -4.37 -4.19
CA ALA A 85 5.62 -4.89 -2.90
C ALA A 85 4.21 -4.39 -2.59
N ASN A 86 3.19 -5.10 -3.08
CA ASN A 86 1.79 -4.81 -2.83
C ASN A 86 0.95 -6.10 -2.89
N ASN A 87 -0.31 -5.99 -2.47
CA ASN A 87 -1.23 -7.13 -2.38
C ASN A 87 -1.80 -7.59 -3.74
N HIS A 88 -1.58 -6.83 -4.81
CA HIS A 88 -2.15 -7.09 -6.13
C HIS A 88 -1.18 -7.75 -7.13
N ILE A 89 0.13 -7.80 -6.86
CA ILE A 89 1.12 -8.25 -7.85
C ILE A 89 0.96 -9.71 -8.31
N LEU A 90 0.33 -10.57 -7.50
CA LEU A 90 -0.02 -11.96 -7.86
C LEU A 90 -1.47 -12.15 -8.30
N ASP A 91 -2.23 -11.09 -8.59
CA ASP A 91 -3.64 -11.22 -9.00
C ASP A 91 -3.83 -12.06 -10.25
N GLN A 92 -2.83 -12.03 -11.12
CA GLN A 92 -2.70 -12.89 -12.28
C GLN A 92 -1.64 -13.96 -12.04
N GLY A 93 -1.60 -14.58 -10.87
CA GLY A 93 -0.67 -15.66 -10.51
C GLY A 93 0.82 -15.34 -10.69
N GLU A 94 1.65 -16.37 -10.52
CA GLU A 94 3.10 -16.29 -10.72
C GLU A 94 3.46 -15.87 -12.16
N GLN A 95 2.68 -16.31 -13.16
CA GLN A 95 2.92 -15.91 -14.55
C GLN A 95 2.72 -14.41 -14.78
N GLY A 96 1.80 -13.77 -14.06
CA GLY A 96 1.57 -12.33 -14.10
C GLY A 96 2.74 -11.54 -13.52
N LEU A 97 3.26 -11.98 -12.38
CA LEU A 97 4.48 -11.42 -11.78
C LEU A 97 5.68 -11.57 -12.73
N ILE A 98 5.91 -12.77 -13.27
CA ILE A 98 7.00 -13.04 -14.23
C ILE A 98 6.85 -12.17 -15.48
N SER A 99 5.63 -12.03 -16.02
CA SER A 99 5.34 -11.14 -17.15
C SER A 99 5.72 -9.70 -16.80
N THR A 100 5.32 -9.22 -15.63
CA THR A 100 5.61 -7.88 -15.13
C THR A 100 7.11 -7.62 -15.04
N GLN A 101 7.86 -8.51 -14.36
CA GLN A 101 9.31 -8.39 -14.23
C GLN A 101 10.01 -8.38 -15.61
N ASN A 102 9.57 -9.25 -16.53
CA ASN A 102 10.11 -9.29 -17.89
C ASN A 102 9.86 -7.99 -18.67
N VAL A 103 8.65 -7.44 -18.57
CA VAL A 103 8.27 -6.18 -19.22
C VAL A 103 9.11 -5.02 -18.69
N LEU A 104 9.29 -4.92 -17.37
CA LEU A 104 10.10 -3.87 -16.75
C LEU A 104 11.59 -4.02 -17.08
N ASN A 105 12.14 -5.24 -17.01
CA ASN A 105 13.53 -5.53 -17.36
C ASN A 105 13.85 -5.19 -18.83
N ARG A 106 12.99 -5.59 -19.78
CA ARG A 106 13.15 -5.27 -21.21
C ARG A 106 13.15 -3.76 -21.47
N ASN A 107 12.40 -3.00 -20.67
CA ASN A 107 12.32 -1.55 -20.77
C ASN A 107 13.37 -0.82 -19.90
N LYS A 108 14.24 -1.56 -19.20
CA LYS A 108 15.27 -1.02 -18.30
C LYS A 108 14.69 -0.15 -17.18
N LEU A 109 13.52 -0.53 -16.66
CA LEU A 109 12.86 0.15 -15.54
C LEU A 109 13.24 -0.57 -14.23
N PRO A 110 13.99 0.07 -13.32
CA PRO A 110 14.36 -0.53 -12.03
C PRO A 110 13.13 -0.79 -11.17
N PHE A 111 13.09 -1.93 -10.49
CA PHE A 111 12.04 -2.26 -9.54
C PHE A 111 12.56 -3.06 -8.33
N ILE A 112 11.82 -3.01 -7.22
CA ILE A 112 12.06 -3.81 -6.01
C ILE A 112 10.75 -4.26 -5.35
N GLY A 113 10.87 -5.07 -4.29
CA GLY A 113 9.75 -5.48 -3.46
C GLY A 113 9.07 -6.76 -3.93
N VAL A 114 9.65 -7.46 -4.89
CA VAL A 114 9.24 -8.79 -5.36
C VAL A 114 10.46 -9.62 -5.71
N GLY A 115 10.31 -10.94 -5.69
CA GLY A 115 11.35 -11.86 -6.12
C GLY A 115 10.85 -13.29 -6.19
N ASP A 116 11.72 -14.21 -6.61
CA ASP A 116 11.40 -15.63 -6.75
C ASP A 116 11.34 -16.37 -5.40
N ASN A 117 11.78 -15.69 -4.34
CA ASN A 117 11.75 -16.13 -2.95
C ASN A 117 11.94 -14.91 -2.02
N LEU A 118 11.86 -15.13 -0.70
CA LEU A 118 12.05 -14.09 0.32
C LEU A 118 13.40 -13.34 0.23
N THR A 119 14.49 -14.03 -0.14
CA THR A 119 15.82 -13.40 -0.26
C THR A 119 15.84 -12.42 -1.44
N GLU A 120 15.29 -12.81 -2.58
CA GLU A 120 15.19 -11.94 -3.75
C GLU A 120 14.20 -10.80 -3.53
N ALA A 121 13.04 -11.08 -2.92
CA ALA A 121 12.00 -10.09 -2.67
C ALA A 121 12.44 -8.98 -1.73
N SER A 122 13.25 -9.31 -0.72
CA SER A 122 13.76 -8.36 0.27
C SER A 122 14.92 -7.49 -0.20
N LYS A 123 15.37 -7.63 -1.46
CA LYS A 123 16.44 -6.80 -2.02
C LYS A 123 16.06 -5.31 -1.98
N THR A 124 16.99 -4.53 -1.45
CA THR A 124 16.91 -3.07 -1.35
C THR A 124 17.42 -2.41 -2.62
N TYR A 125 16.99 -1.17 -2.88
CA TYR A 125 17.57 -0.31 -3.91
C TYR A 125 18.41 0.80 -3.28
N ILE A 126 19.54 1.17 -3.88
CA ILE A 126 20.31 2.34 -3.46
C ILE A 126 20.32 3.33 -4.62
N LEU A 127 19.59 4.42 -4.45
CA LEU A 127 19.63 5.54 -5.37
C LEU A 127 20.83 6.42 -5.02
N GLN A 128 21.78 6.54 -5.95
CA GLN A 128 22.98 7.35 -5.76
C GLN A 128 22.98 8.55 -6.70
N GLN A 129 23.04 9.76 -6.15
CA GLN A 129 23.10 11.00 -6.92
C GLN A 129 23.85 12.09 -6.14
N ASN A 130 24.71 12.84 -6.82
CA ASN A 130 25.51 13.94 -6.24
C ASN A 130 26.29 13.53 -4.98
N GLY A 131 26.81 12.29 -4.94
CA GLY A 131 27.57 11.76 -3.81
C GLY A 131 26.73 11.25 -2.63
N LEU A 132 25.40 11.47 -2.64
CA LEU A 132 24.47 10.96 -1.63
C LEU A 132 23.95 9.57 -2.03
N LYS A 133 23.77 8.70 -1.03
CA LYS A 133 23.18 7.36 -1.17
C LYS A 133 21.89 7.27 -0.37
N ILE A 134 20.81 6.95 -1.07
CA ILE A 134 19.48 6.82 -0.48
C ILE A 134 19.03 5.37 -0.64
N GLY A 135 18.98 4.67 0.47
CA GLY A 135 18.48 3.31 0.54
C GLY A 135 16.96 3.30 0.50
N ILE A 136 16.39 2.39 -0.28
CA ILE A 136 14.95 2.21 -0.40
C ILE A 136 14.64 0.75 -0.12
N TYR A 137 13.74 0.51 0.83
CA TYR A 137 13.20 -0.80 1.18
C TYR A 137 11.68 -0.77 0.96
N ALA A 138 11.15 -1.76 0.24
CA ALA A 138 9.72 -1.87 -0.03
C ALA A 138 9.20 -3.20 0.51
N CYS A 139 8.10 -3.17 1.26
CA CYS A 139 7.45 -4.36 1.82
C CYS A 139 5.94 -4.17 1.92
N ALA A 140 5.19 -5.26 1.92
CA ALA A 140 3.73 -5.28 2.03
C ALA A 140 3.25 -6.05 3.26
N GLU A 141 2.05 -5.76 3.74
CA GLU A 141 1.37 -6.62 4.71
C GLU A 141 1.05 -8.00 4.11
N CYS A 142 0.98 -9.02 4.99
CA CYS A 142 0.84 -10.39 4.54
C CYS A 142 -0.56 -10.69 4.00
N GLU A 143 -0.68 -10.75 2.67
CA GLU A 143 -1.88 -11.14 1.94
C GLU A 143 -1.61 -12.29 0.95
N PHE A 144 -2.42 -12.43 -0.09
CA PHE A 144 -2.37 -13.49 -1.11
C PHE A 144 -1.22 -13.34 -2.11
N SER A 145 -0.39 -12.30 -2.00
CA SER A 145 0.66 -11.97 -2.96
C SER A 145 2.09 -12.26 -2.51
N ILE A 146 2.27 -12.75 -1.29
CA ILE A 146 3.57 -12.77 -0.60
C ILE A 146 4.50 -13.89 -1.08
N ALA A 147 5.78 -13.56 -1.25
CA ALA A 147 6.84 -14.55 -1.49
C ALA A 147 7.06 -15.46 -0.27
N THR A 148 7.41 -16.71 -0.52
CA THR A 148 7.87 -17.64 0.54
C THR A 148 9.35 -17.97 0.34
N GLU A 149 9.90 -18.85 1.17
CA GLU A 149 11.27 -19.36 0.96
C GLU A 149 11.46 -19.96 -0.44
N ASN A 150 10.39 -20.49 -1.05
CA ASN A 150 10.48 -21.26 -2.29
C ASN A 150 9.49 -20.83 -3.37
N THR A 151 8.74 -19.73 -3.17
CA THR A 151 7.75 -19.25 -4.15
C THR A 151 7.89 -17.76 -4.36
N SER A 152 7.62 -17.34 -5.59
CA SER A 152 7.68 -15.95 -6.00
C SER A 152 6.55 -15.12 -5.38
N GLY A 153 6.78 -13.81 -5.23
CA GLY A 153 5.77 -12.89 -4.71
C GLY A 153 6.35 -11.58 -4.19
N ALA A 154 5.49 -10.79 -3.55
CA ALA A 154 5.83 -9.54 -2.87
C ALA A 154 6.62 -9.79 -1.58
N ASN A 155 7.52 -8.86 -1.26
CA ASN A 155 8.28 -8.86 -0.03
C ASN A 155 7.36 -8.60 1.18
N PRO A 156 7.18 -9.56 2.10
CA PRO A 156 6.37 -9.31 3.28
C PRO A 156 7.10 -8.43 4.28
N PHE A 157 6.34 -7.62 5.00
CA PHE A 157 6.82 -7.11 6.27
C PHE A 157 6.81 -8.25 7.31
N ASN A 158 8.00 -8.65 7.73
CA ASN A 158 8.20 -9.57 8.84
C ASN A 158 9.03 -8.86 9.91
N PRO A 159 8.48 -8.59 11.11
CA PRO A 159 9.21 -7.93 12.20
C PRO A 159 10.54 -8.61 12.58
N LEU A 160 10.67 -9.92 12.33
CA LEU A 160 11.87 -10.69 12.64
C LEU A 160 12.99 -10.50 11.61
N GLU A 161 12.66 -10.13 10.38
CA GLU A 161 13.63 -10.05 9.26
C GLU A 161 13.75 -8.63 8.70
N SER A 162 12.61 -8.00 8.39
CA SER A 162 12.54 -6.69 7.74
C SER A 162 13.28 -5.60 8.53
N LEU A 163 13.18 -5.63 9.86
CA LEU A 163 13.86 -4.67 10.72
C LEU A 163 15.38 -4.76 10.64
N ASP A 164 15.92 -5.97 10.44
CA ASP A 164 17.36 -6.18 10.30
C ASP A 164 17.85 -5.87 8.89
N HIS A 165 17.00 -6.06 7.87
CA HIS A 165 17.26 -5.52 6.52
C HIS A 165 17.40 -4.00 6.54
N ILE A 166 16.48 -3.29 7.19
CA ILE A 166 16.51 -1.83 7.32
C ILE A 166 17.76 -1.37 8.07
N TYR A 167 18.09 -2.05 9.18
CA TYR A 167 19.29 -1.76 9.96
C TYR A 167 20.58 -1.89 9.11
N LYS A 168 20.74 -3.02 8.40
CA LYS A 168 21.88 -3.25 7.49
C LYS A 168 21.92 -2.28 6.31
N LEU A 169 20.77 -1.78 5.86
CA LEU A 169 20.68 -0.81 4.78
C LEU A 169 21.19 0.57 5.24
N LYS A 170 20.86 0.99 6.46
CA LYS A 170 21.30 2.28 7.02
C LYS A 170 22.83 2.38 7.08
N ASP A 171 23.54 1.29 7.36
CA ASP A 171 25.02 1.27 7.36
C ASP A 171 25.67 1.62 6.00
N LYS A 172 24.90 1.55 4.92
CA LYS A 172 25.40 1.75 3.53
C LYS A 172 24.90 3.05 2.91
N CYS A 173 24.04 3.80 3.58
CA CYS A 173 23.29 4.90 3.01
C CYS A 173 23.24 6.10 3.97
N ASP A 174 23.20 7.30 3.41
CA ASP A 174 23.02 8.52 4.19
C ASP A 174 21.59 8.60 4.74
N TYR A 175 20.62 8.24 3.88
CA TYR A 175 19.20 8.22 4.21
C TYR A 175 18.55 6.88 3.81
N VAL A 176 17.55 6.45 4.56
CA VAL A 176 16.75 5.25 4.27
C VAL A 176 15.27 5.60 4.22
N ILE A 177 14.63 5.23 3.12
CA ILE A 177 13.19 5.36 2.87
C ILE A 177 12.57 3.97 2.90
N VAL A 178 11.50 3.80 3.66
CA VAL A 178 10.69 2.58 3.67
C VAL A 178 9.33 2.84 3.06
N LEU A 179 9.01 2.08 2.02
CA LEU A 179 7.70 2.07 1.35
C LEU A 179 6.93 0.86 1.89
N TYR A 180 5.98 1.12 2.77
CA TYR A 180 5.21 0.10 3.48
C TYR A 180 3.81 0.01 2.86
N HIS A 181 3.53 -1.02 2.09
CA HIS A 181 2.22 -1.22 1.50
C HIS A 181 1.31 -1.96 2.48
N GLY A 182 0.56 -1.22 3.28
CA GLY A 182 -0.31 -1.81 4.30
C GLY A 182 -1.01 -0.79 5.18
N GLY A 183 -1.87 -1.29 6.05
CA GLY A 183 -2.83 -0.49 6.81
C GLY A 183 -4.26 -0.81 6.39
N LYS A 184 -5.23 -0.06 6.93
CA LYS A 184 -6.64 -0.34 6.66
C LYS A 184 -7.18 0.56 5.55
N GLU A 185 -7.66 -0.05 4.47
CA GLU A 185 -8.36 0.67 3.39
C GLU A 185 -9.42 1.63 3.94
N HIS A 186 -9.39 2.86 3.41
CA HIS A 186 -10.32 3.96 3.70
C HIS A 186 -10.36 4.36 5.19
N TYR A 187 -9.33 4.02 5.96
CA TYR A 187 -9.13 4.47 7.33
C TYR A 187 -7.98 5.47 7.40
N ARG A 188 -8.30 6.75 7.62
CA ARG A 188 -7.35 7.89 7.55
C ARG A 188 -6.39 8.01 8.75
N TYR A 189 -6.40 7.05 9.68
CA TYR A 189 -5.52 7.04 10.85
C TYR A 189 -4.76 5.72 10.90
N PRO A 190 -3.56 5.65 11.50
CA PRO A 190 -2.93 4.37 11.75
C PRO A 190 -3.75 3.55 12.75
N THR A 191 -3.67 2.22 12.65
CA THR A 191 -4.03 1.37 13.79
C THR A 191 -2.94 1.51 14.86
N PRO A 192 -3.23 1.21 16.15
CA PRO A 192 -2.19 1.22 17.20
C PRO A 192 -0.98 0.34 16.83
N TYR A 193 -1.24 -0.82 16.22
CA TYR A 193 -0.18 -1.72 15.77
C TYR A 193 0.61 -1.15 14.59
N LEU A 194 -0.03 -0.54 13.59
CA LEU A 194 0.65 0.08 12.46
C LEU A 194 1.56 1.23 12.92
N GLN A 195 1.09 2.10 13.82
CA GLN A 195 1.94 3.14 14.40
C GLN A 195 3.16 2.54 15.12
N LYS A 196 2.96 1.48 15.92
CA LYS A 196 4.06 0.78 16.60
C LYS A 196 5.07 0.21 15.60
N VAL A 197 4.60 -0.41 14.52
CA VAL A 197 5.43 -0.95 13.44
C VAL A 197 6.25 0.15 12.78
N CYS A 198 5.63 1.24 12.32
CA CYS A 198 6.33 2.33 11.63
C CYS A 198 7.34 3.04 12.55
N ARG A 199 6.98 3.30 13.82
CA ARG A 199 7.93 3.83 14.81
C ARG A 199 9.12 2.89 15.02
N LYS A 200 8.90 1.56 15.00
CA LYS A 200 9.99 0.59 15.12
C LYS A 200 10.90 0.55 13.89
N ILE A 201 10.34 0.76 12.70
CA ILE A 201 11.09 0.92 11.45
C ILE A 201 12.01 2.14 11.54
N ILE A 202 11.52 3.29 12.03
CA ILE A 202 12.35 4.48 12.27
C ILE A 202 13.49 4.18 13.25
N GLN A 203 13.19 3.55 14.40
CA GLN A 203 14.21 3.16 15.40
C GLN A 203 15.31 2.24 14.83
N LYS A 204 15.03 1.53 13.72
CA LYS A 204 15.96 0.63 13.04
C LYS A 204 16.77 1.32 11.94
N GLY A 205 16.58 2.61 11.71
CA GLY A 205 17.44 3.44 10.85
C GLY A 205 16.76 4.07 9.65
N ALA A 206 15.44 3.90 9.49
CA ALA A 206 14.68 4.62 8.47
C ALA A 206 14.55 6.11 8.85
N ASP A 207 14.71 6.99 7.86
CA ASP A 207 14.53 8.45 8.00
C ASP A 207 13.14 8.88 7.50
N LEU A 208 12.51 8.06 6.66
CA LEU A 208 11.16 8.25 6.16
C LEU A 208 10.45 6.90 6.01
N VAL A 209 9.24 6.80 6.55
CA VAL A 209 8.30 5.71 6.26
C VAL A 209 7.09 6.28 5.55
N VAL A 210 6.73 5.73 4.39
CA VAL A 210 5.51 6.09 3.66
C VAL A 210 4.63 4.86 3.54
N CYS A 211 3.49 4.88 4.22
CA CYS A 211 2.48 3.84 4.08
C CYS A 211 1.62 4.10 2.83
N GLN A 212 1.43 3.04 2.05
CA GLN A 212 0.57 2.99 0.85
C GLN A 212 -0.63 2.04 1.14
N HIS A 213 -1.40 1.59 0.15
CA HIS A 213 -2.55 0.67 0.30
C HIS A 213 -3.87 1.28 0.82
N SER A 214 -3.84 2.25 1.74
CA SER A 214 -5.09 2.73 2.37
C SER A 214 -6.06 3.44 1.41
N HIS A 215 -5.61 3.76 0.19
CA HIS A 215 -6.32 4.50 -0.86
C HIS A 215 -6.94 5.82 -0.37
N CYS A 216 -6.38 6.43 0.67
CA CYS A 216 -6.81 7.72 1.18
C CYS A 216 -5.65 8.50 1.79
N ILE A 217 -5.78 9.84 1.79
CA ILE A 217 -4.89 10.71 2.54
C ILE A 217 -5.13 10.49 4.04
N GLY A 218 -4.12 9.90 4.70
CA GLY A 218 -4.11 9.65 6.13
C GLY A 218 -3.63 10.87 6.92
N CYS A 219 -2.60 10.65 7.74
CA CYS A 219 -1.91 11.66 8.54
C CYS A 219 -0.41 11.37 8.55
N PHE A 220 0.39 12.31 9.06
CA PHE A 220 1.80 12.07 9.32
C PHE A 220 2.13 12.26 10.79
N GLU A 221 3.28 11.73 11.16
CA GLU A 221 3.87 11.84 12.48
C GLU A 221 5.34 12.21 12.33
N LYS A 222 5.81 13.19 13.10
CA LYS A 222 7.24 13.37 13.36
C LYS A 222 7.59 12.51 14.57
N TYR A 223 8.49 11.56 14.37
CA TYR A 223 8.91 10.63 15.41
C TYR A 223 10.44 10.61 15.43
N GLN A 224 11.03 11.03 16.56
CA GLN A 224 12.45 11.39 16.62
C GLN A 224 12.77 12.44 15.54
N ASP A 225 13.89 12.30 14.83
CA ASP A 225 14.29 13.21 13.74
C ASP A 225 13.75 12.79 12.36
N SER A 226 12.74 11.91 12.34
CA SER A 226 12.24 11.26 11.14
C SER A 226 10.75 11.48 10.91
N THR A 227 10.26 11.12 9.72
CA THR A 227 8.87 11.31 9.34
C THR A 227 8.20 9.98 9.01
N ILE A 228 6.98 9.80 9.48
CA ILE A 228 6.11 8.66 9.13
C ILE A 228 4.84 9.22 8.49
N LEU A 229 4.45 8.70 7.33
CA LEU A 229 3.18 9.02 6.68
C LEU A 229 2.29 7.78 6.65
N TYR A 230 1.08 7.88 7.19
CA TYR A 230 0.12 6.78 7.31
C TYR A 230 -0.92 6.79 6.18
N GLY A 231 -0.47 6.95 4.93
CA GLY A 231 -1.33 6.95 3.74
C GLY A 231 -1.23 8.25 2.95
N GLN A 232 -0.72 8.15 1.72
CA GLN A 232 -0.67 9.28 0.78
C GLN A 232 -1.84 9.31 -0.21
N GLY A 233 -2.60 8.23 -0.35
CA GLY A 233 -3.63 8.07 -1.38
C GLY A 233 -3.09 7.52 -2.70
N ASN A 234 -3.96 7.48 -3.72
CA ASN A 234 -3.62 6.91 -5.03
C ASN A 234 -2.91 7.93 -5.92
N PHE A 235 -1.98 7.49 -6.75
CA PHE A 235 -1.48 8.36 -7.81
C PHE A 235 -2.43 8.33 -9.01
N ILE A 236 -2.38 7.28 -9.83
CA ILE A 236 -3.29 7.07 -10.97
C ILE A 236 -3.99 5.75 -10.77
N PHE A 237 -5.20 5.75 -10.21
CA PHE A 237 -5.99 4.54 -10.01
C PHE A 237 -7.49 4.86 -10.07
N ASP A 238 -8.10 4.69 -11.24
CA ASP A 238 -9.51 4.99 -11.46
C ASP A 238 -10.40 3.76 -11.24
N TYR A 239 -10.63 3.43 -9.96
CA TYR A 239 -11.46 2.28 -9.54
C TYR A 239 -12.71 2.69 -8.75
N SER A 240 -12.68 3.81 -8.03
CA SER A 240 -13.79 4.28 -7.20
C SER A 240 -13.98 5.79 -7.29
N ASP A 241 -15.21 6.23 -7.08
CA ASP A 241 -15.58 7.64 -6.96
C ASP A 241 -15.81 8.11 -5.52
N SER A 242 -15.51 7.26 -4.53
CA SER A 242 -15.51 7.65 -3.12
C SER A 242 -14.59 8.85 -2.88
N GLU A 243 -14.93 9.72 -1.90
CA GLU A 243 -14.09 10.86 -1.52
C GLU A 243 -12.64 10.49 -1.20
N TYR A 244 -12.39 9.27 -0.72
CA TYR A 244 -11.05 8.76 -0.42
C TYR A 244 -10.15 8.69 -1.66
N TRP A 245 -10.76 8.37 -2.81
CA TRP A 245 -10.08 8.14 -4.09
C TRP A 245 -9.93 9.42 -4.93
N GLN A 246 -10.57 10.52 -4.52
CA GLN A 246 -10.55 11.76 -5.28
C GLN A 246 -9.33 12.63 -4.98
N THR A 247 -8.59 12.35 -3.90
CA THR A 247 -7.50 13.18 -3.40
C THR A 247 -6.30 12.33 -3.02
N SER A 248 -5.10 12.86 -3.24
CA SER A 248 -3.85 12.22 -2.88
C SER A 248 -2.76 13.25 -2.63
N LEU A 249 -1.63 12.80 -2.09
CA LEU A 249 -0.43 13.58 -1.88
C LEU A 249 0.73 12.95 -2.66
N LEU A 250 1.45 13.79 -3.41
CA LEU A 250 2.80 13.47 -3.83
C LEU A 250 3.76 13.87 -2.73
N ILE A 251 4.65 12.96 -2.35
CA ILE A 251 5.61 13.20 -1.27
C ILE A 251 6.91 13.67 -1.91
N LYS A 252 7.18 14.97 -1.81
CA LYS A 252 8.41 15.56 -2.32
C LYS A 252 9.45 15.59 -1.22
N ILE A 253 10.58 14.97 -1.47
CA ILE A 253 11.73 14.94 -0.58
C ILE A 253 12.78 15.86 -1.16
N GLU A 254 13.26 16.79 -0.37
CA GLU A 254 14.38 17.66 -0.72
C GLU A 254 15.53 17.45 0.26
N ILE A 255 16.70 17.11 -0.28
CA ILE A 255 17.90 16.85 0.51
C ILE A 255 18.94 17.90 0.18
N ASN A 256 19.10 18.85 1.12
CA ASN A 256 20.08 19.93 1.12
C ASN A 256 20.75 19.93 2.52
N HIS A 257 21.53 18.89 2.83
CA HIS A 257 22.11 18.53 4.16
C HIS A 257 21.16 17.86 5.16
N VAL A 258 19.88 18.22 5.16
CA VAL A 258 18.82 17.56 5.95
C VAL A 258 17.74 17.05 4.98
N LEU A 259 17.11 15.93 5.32
CA LEU A 259 15.95 15.42 4.61
C LEU A 259 14.70 16.23 5.00
N ASN A 260 14.19 17.02 4.05
CA ASN A 260 12.92 17.72 4.20
C ASN A 260 11.81 17.01 3.41
N VAL A 261 10.60 16.98 3.97
CA VAL A 261 9.42 16.35 3.35
C VAL A 261 8.36 17.42 3.14
N GLU A 262 7.94 17.58 1.88
CA GLU A 262 6.88 18.47 1.43
C GLU A 262 5.74 17.63 0.85
N TYR A 263 4.50 18.07 1.06
CA TYR A 263 3.30 17.36 0.65
C TYR A 263 2.60 18.17 -0.45
N ILE A 264 2.53 17.61 -1.66
CA ILE A 264 1.91 18.28 -2.80
C ILE A 264 0.55 17.62 -3.06
N PRO A 265 -0.57 18.32 -2.81
CA PRO A 265 -1.88 17.76 -3.04
C PRO A 265 -2.20 17.64 -4.53
N VAL A 266 -2.75 16.49 -4.90
CA VAL A 266 -3.28 16.20 -6.24
C VAL A 266 -4.70 15.68 -6.14
N VAL A 267 -5.45 15.88 -7.22
CA VAL A 267 -6.83 15.44 -7.35
C VAL A 267 -7.02 14.55 -8.57
N LYS A 268 -7.88 13.56 -8.42
CA LYS A 268 -8.44 12.80 -9.53
C LYS A 268 -9.41 13.70 -10.28
N LYS A 269 -9.25 13.81 -11.60
CA LYS A 269 -10.20 14.49 -12.50
C LYS A 269 -10.64 13.48 -13.55
N LYS A 270 -11.76 12.80 -13.29
CA LYS A 270 -12.18 11.60 -14.04
C LYS A 270 -11.09 10.52 -13.99
N ASN A 271 -10.51 10.14 -15.12
CA ASN A 271 -9.54 9.08 -15.28
C ASN A 271 -8.06 9.57 -15.25
N VAL A 272 -7.84 10.85 -14.96
CA VAL A 272 -6.51 11.51 -14.95
C VAL A 272 -6.25 12.25 -13.63
N VAL A 273 -5.03 12.76 -13.43
CA VAL A 273 -4.59 13.42 -12.19
C VAL A 273 -4.19 14.86 -12.47
N ARG A 274 -4.49 15.79 -11.56
CA ARG A 274 -4.09 17.20 -11.64
C ARG A 274 -3.54 17.67 -10.30
N LEU A 275 -2.73 18.73 -10.30
CA LEU A 275 -2.43 19.45 -9.05
C LEU A 275 -3.74 19.98 -8.45
N ALA A 276 -3.84 19.93 -7.12
CA ALA A 276 -4.91 20.63 -6.43
C ALA A 276 -4.58 22.13 -6.38
N GLU A 277 -5.59 22.97 -6.58
CA GLU A 277 -5.44 24.43 -6.63
C GLU A 277 -6.44 25.12 -5.69
N GLY A 278 -6.09 26.35 -5.29
CA GLY A 278 -6.91 27.23 -4.45
C GLY A 278 -7.45 26.53 -3.20
N ASP A 279 -8.71 26.80 -2.87
CA ASP A 279 -9.42 26.27 -1.71
C ASP A 279 -9.32 24.75 -1.57
N LYS A 280 -9.26 24.00 -2.69
CA LYS A 280 -9.19 22.54 -2.61
C LYS A 280 -7.83 22.04 -2.12
N SER A 281 -6.75 22.71 -2.53
CA SER A 281 -5.40 22.43 -2.05
C SER A 281 -5.30 22.69 -0.55
N GLU A 282 -5.81 23.84 -0.12
CA GLU A 282 -5.85 24.25 1.30
C GLU A 282 -6.68 23.26 2.13
N GLU A 283 -7.90 22.92 1.70
CA GLU A 283 -8.77 21.96 2.38
C GLU A 283 -8.10 20.59 2.58
N ILE A 284 -7.40 20.08 1.56
CA ILE A 284 -6.68 18.80 1.64
C ILE A 284 -5.59 18.86 2.71
N LEU A 285 -4.76 19.90 2.66
CA LEU A 285 -3.63 20.06 3.56
C LEU A 285 -4.07 20.36 4.99
N GLU A 286 -5.03 21.26 5.20
CA GLU A 286 -5.57 21.57 6.53
C GLU A 286 -6.10 20.31 7.22
N ASN A 287 -6.91 19.52 6.51
CA ASN A 287 -7.43 18.27 7.04
C ASN A 287 -6.33 17.24 7.32
N PHE A 288 -5.30 17.19 6.48
CA PHE A 288 -4.13 16.34 6.68
C PHE A 288 -3.33 16.75 7.93
N TYR A 289 -3.02 18.03 8.10
CA TYR A 289 -2.33 18.57 9.28
C TYR A 289 -3.18 18.42 10.54
N LEU A 290 -4.49 18.65 10.48
CA LEU A 290 -5.39 18.47 11.61
C LEU A 290 -5.38 17.00 12.11
N ARG A 291 -5.47 16.03 11.20
CA ARG A 291 -5.37 14.61 11.57
C ARG A 291 -4.00 14.29 12.18
N SER A 292 -2.94 14.89 11.66
CA SER A 292 -1.57 14.73 12.15
C SER A 292 -1.38 15.29 13.56
N SER A 293 -2.00 16.44 13.86
CA SER A 293 -2.04 16.99 15.23
C SER A 293 -2.88 16.14 16.18
N ASN A 294 -4.00 15.58 15.72
CA ASN A 294 -4.87 14.76 16.55
C ASN A 294 -4.20 13.48 17.03
N ILE A 295 -3.37 12.82 16.20
CA ILE A 295 -2.72 11.57 16.58
C ILE A 295 -1.59 11.75 17.62
N LEU A 296 -1.21 12.99 17.95
CA LEU A 296 -0.27 13.30 19.01
C LEU A 296 -0.93 13.33 20.39
N GLN A 297 -2.26 13.39 20.45
CA GLN A 297 -3.02 13.36 21.69
C GLN A 297 -3.00 11.95 22.29
N GLU A 298 -2.80 11.87 23.60
CA GLU A 298 -2.80 10.62 24.35
C GLU A 298 -4.11 9.83 24.14
N ASP A 299 -3.99 8.52 23.93
CA ASP A 299 -5.07 7.57 23.60
C ASP A 299 -5.90 7.88 22.35
N PHE A 300 -5.60 8.90 21.55
CA PHE A 300 -6.48 9.28 20.43
C PHE A 300 -6.61 8.13 19.43
N ILE A 301 -5.48 7.50 19.08
CA ILE A 301 -5.43 6.38 18.12
C ILE A 301 -6.20 5.19 18.68
N GLU A 302 -5.97 4.80 19.93
CA GLU A 302 -6.64 3.70 20.60
C GLU A 302 -8.15 3.91 20.65
N LYS A 303 -8.60 5.09 21.09
CA LYS A 303 -10.03 5.44 21.17
C LYS A 303 -10.68 5.46 19.79
N LYS A 304 -10.01 6.01 18.77
CA LYS A 304 -10.54 6.03 17.40
C LYS A 304 -10.59 4.64 16.78
N TYR A 305 -9.58 3.83 17.00
CA TYR A 305 -9.53 2.49 16.43
C TYR A 305 -10.50 1.54 17.13
N ASN A 306 -10.69 1.65 18.44
CA ASN A 306 -11.72 0.88 19.15
C ASN A 306 -13.12 1.16 18.60
N LYS A 307 -13.48 2.43 18.39
CA LYS A 307 -14.75 2.82 17.74
C LYS A 307 -14.87 2.27 16.31
N TYR A 308 -13.77 2.29 15.56
CA TYR A 308 -13.73 1.70 14.22
C TYR A 308 -13.92 0.18 14.28
N ALA A 309 -13.28 -0.51 15.21
CA ALA A 309 -13.41 -1.95 15.41
C ALA A 309 -14.84 -2.36 15.80
N GLU A 310 -15.47 -1.65 16.74
CA GLU A 310 -16.87 -1.88 17.14
C GLU A 310 -17.84 -1.75 15.96
N LYS A 311 -17.63 -0.75 15.08
CA LYS A 311 -18.47 -0.56 13.89
C LYS A 311 -18.31 -1.68 12.87
N ASN A 312 -17.14 -2.33 12.80
CA ASN A 312 -16.80 -3.27 11.74
C ASN A 312 -16.83 -4.75 12.18
N ILE A 313 -16.76 -5.07 13.47
CA ILE A 313 -16.59 -6.45 13.95
C ILE A 313 -17.67 -7.41 13.45
N GLU A 314 -18.92 -6.96 13.31
CA GLU A 314 -20.00 -7.80 12.80
C GLU A 314 -19.74 -8.26 11.35
N LEU A 315 -19.08 -7.45 10.53
CA LEU A 315 -18.71 -7.83 9.16
C LEU A 315 -17.73 -9.01 9.16
N TYR A 316 -16.68 -8.94 10.00
CA TYR A 316 -15.69 -10.02 10.12
C TYR A 316 -16.29 -11.29 10.71
N LEU A 317 -17.10 -11.17 11.77
CA LEU A 317 -17.77 -12.31 12.40
C LEU A 317 -18.69 -13.06 11.43
N ARG A 318 -19.35 -12.34 10.51
CA ARG A 318 -20.18 -12.96 9.47
C ARG A 318 -19.37 -13.82 8.50
N SER A 319 -18.15 -13.40 8.15
CA SER A 319 -17.26 -14.21 7.29
C SER A 319 -16.94 -15.57 7.92
N PHE A 320 -16.75 -15.62 9.25
CA PHE A 320 -16.53 -16.87 9.99
C PHE A 320 -17.78 -17.76 10.12
N LEU A 321 -19.00 -17.24 9.91
CA LEU A 321 -20.23 -18.02 10.07
C LEU A 321 -20.52 -18.99 8.91
N GLY A 322 -19.88 -18.79 7.76
CA GLY A 322 -20.18 -19.49 6.52
C GLY A 322 -21.61 -19.23 6.01
N PHE A 323 -22.25 -18.13 6.46
CA PHE A 323 -23.58 -17.78 5.95
C PHE A 323 -23.47 -17.35 4.49
N GLY A 324 -24.14 -18.09 3.60
CA GLY A 324 -24.31 -17.67 2.21
C GLY A 324 -24.94 -16.28 2.10
N LYS A 325 -24.74 -15.63 0.95
CA LYS A 325 -25.15 -14.23 0.69
C LYS A 325 -26.60 -13.92 1.11
N TRP A 326 -27.51 -14.86 0.85
CA TRP A 326 -28.93 -14.74 1.18
C TRP A 326 -29.21 -14.77 2.69
N LEU A 327 -28.65 -15.76 3.40
CA LEU A 327 -28.84 -15.88 4.84
C LEU A 327 -28.22 -14.69 5.59
N SER A 328 -27.05 -14.23 5.14
CA SER A 328 -26.41 -13.02 5.66
C SER A 328 -27.28 -11.78 5.49
N ARG A 329 -27.97 -11.64 4.34
CA ARG A 329 -28.89 -10.53 4.07
C ARG A 329 -30.16 -10.60 4.92
N ILE A 330 -30.76 -11.78 5.02
CA ILE A 330 -31.93 -12.02 5.87
C ILE A 330 -31.60 -11.68 7.32
N ASP A 331 -30.50 -12.21 7.84
CA ASP A 331 -30.10 -11.94 9.22
C ASP A 331 -29.87 -10.44 9.45
N ARG A 332 -29.17 -9.77 8.53
CA ARG A 332 -28.85 -8.33 8.65
C ARG A 332 -30.09 -7.45 8.61
N HIS A 333 -30.97 -7.64 7.63
CA HIS A 333 -32.06 -6.70 7.34
C HIS A 333 -33.40 -7.08 7.99
N LEU A 334 -33.70 -8.39 8.08
CA LEU A 334 -34.98 -8.86 8.63
C LEU A 334 -34.85 -9.23 10.10
N LEU A 335 -33.79 -9.95 10.48
CA LEU A 335 -33.60 -10.41 11.86
C LEU A 335 -32.71 -9.47 12.68
N LYS A 336 -32.28 -8.33 12.11
CA LYS A 336 -31.45 -7.31 12.74
C LYS A 336 -30.22 -7.87 13.47
N GLY A 337 -29.57 -8.88 12.89
CA GLY A 337 -28.37 -9.54 13.43
C GLY A 337 -28.64 -10.58 14.52
N TYR A 338 -29.88 -11.04 14.70
CA TYR A 338 -30.23 -12.03 15.72
C TYR A 338 -29.46 -13.34 15.59
N LEU A 339 -29.36 -13.92 14.38
CA LEU A 339 -28.65 -15.19 14.16
C LEU A 339 -27.15 -15.04 14.44
N LEU A 340 -26.56 -13.91 14.04
CA LEU A 340 -25.16 -13.58 14.33
C LEU A 340 -24.91 -13.56 15.84
N ARG A 341 -25.70 -12.76 16.58
CA ARG A 341 -25.55 -12.62 18.04
C ARG A 341 -25.86 -13.90 18.80
N HIS A 342 -26.85 -14.67 18.36
CA HIS A 342 -27.19 -15.93 19.00
C HIS A 342 -26.09 -17.00 18.78
N LYS A 343 -25.50 -17.05 17.58
CA LYS A 343 -24.45 -18.03 17.26
C LYS A 343 -23.10 -17.68 17.91
N TYR A 344 -22.81 -16.40 18.11
CA TYR A 344 -21.62 -15.90 18.82
C TYR A 344 -21.94 -15.40 20.24
N ASN A 345 -22.21 -16.35 21.14
CA ASN A 345 -22.27 -16.03 22.57
C ASN A 345 -20.89 -15.69 23.16
N LYS A 346 -20.86 -15.18 24.39
CA LYS A 346 -19.63 -14.78 25.10
C LYS A 346 -18.55 -15.87 25.08
N LYS A 347 -18.90 -17.15 25.29
CA LYS A 347 -17.93 -18.26 25.29
C LYS A 347 -17.27 -18.44 23.93
N LYS A 348 -18.04 -18.35 22.83
CA LYS A 348 -17.48 -18.45 21.48
C LYS A 348 -16.63 -17.25 21.10
N LEU A 349 -17.05 -16.04 21.47
CA LEU A 349 -16.27 -14.83 21.23
C LEU A 349 -14.92 -14.88 21.95
N LEU A 350 -14.89 -15.34 23.21
CA LEU A 350 -13.65 -15.54 23.96
C LEU A 350 -12.73 -16.58 23.30
N ALA A 351 -13.29 -17.68 22.79
CA ALA A 351 -12.50 -18.68 22.09
C ALA A 351 -11.89 -18.13 20.79
N ILE A 352 -12.68 -17.43 19.96
CA ILE A 352 -12.19 -16.77 18.74
C ILE A 352 -11.12 -15.74 19.07
N HIS A 353 -11.34 -14.93 20.10
CA HIS A 353 -10.37 -13.94 20.54
C HIS A 353 -9.05 -14.61 20.90
N ASN A 354 -9.08 -15.65 21.73
CA ASN A 354 -7.88 -16.42 22.09
C ASN A 354 -7.20 -17.06 20.87
N TYR A 355 -7.96 -17.56 19.89
CA TYR A 355 -7.38 -18.15 18.67
C TYR A 355 -6.66 -17.14 17.77
N ILE A 356 -7.09 -15.88 17.80
CA ILE A 356 -6.48 -14.81 17.01
C ILE A 356 -5.32 -14.16 17.79
N GLU A 357 -5.50 -13.91 19.08
CA GLU A 357 -4.54 -13.19 19.93
C GLU A 357 -3.31 -14.04 20.24
N CYS A 358 -3.48 -15.28 20.69
CA CYS A 358 -2.37 -16.19 20.98
C CYS A 358 -1.64 -16.60 19.70
N GLU A 359 -0.32 -16.38 19.68
CA GLU A 359 0.56 -16.66 18.53
C GLU A 359 0.46 -18.11 18.06
N ALA A 360 0.57 -19.07 18.99
CA ALA A 360 0.56 -20.50 18.67
C ALA A 360 -0.80 -20.96 18.12
N HIS A 361 -1.91 -20.41 18.62
CA HIS A 361 -3.22 -20.73 18.07
C HIS A 361 -3.43 -20.10 16.70
N ARG A 362 -3.01 -18.85 16.51
CA ARG A 362 -3.13 -18.15 15.24
C ARG A 362 -2.34 -18.85 14.14
N GLU A 363 -1.11 -19.26 14.44
CA GLU A 363 -0.26 -20.04 13.53
C GLU A 363 -0.95 -21.35 13.12
N LEU A 364 -1.43 -22.13 14.09
CA LEU A 364 -2.16 -23.38 13.82
C LEU A 364 -3.40 -23.17 12.95
N VAL A 365 -4.17 -22.11 13.21
CA VAL A 365 -5.37 -21.78 12.43
C VAL A 365 -5.01 -21.40 10.99
N ILE A 366 -3.99 -20.56 10.79
CA ILE A 366 -3.53 -20.13 9.46
C ILE A 366 -3.04 -21.33 8.65
N GLU A 367 -2.19 -22.17 9.22
CA GLU A 367 -1.67 -23.37 8.53
C GLU A 367 -2.79 -24.37 8.22
N GLY A 368 -3.72 -24.57 9.15
CA GLY A 368 -4.90 -25.40 8.92
C GLY A 368 -5.81 -24.88 7.80
N LEU A 369 -5.97 -23.55 7.68
CA LEU A 369 -6.75 -22.93 6.60
C LEU A 369 -6.05 -23.11 5.25
N ARG A 370 -4.76 -22.80 5.15
CA ARG A 370 -3.96 -22.99 3.92
C ARG A 370 -4.02 -24.44 3.42
N SER A 371 -3.87 -25.40 4.33
CA SER A 371 -3.98 -26.82 4.01
C SER A 371 -5.36 -27.17 3.46
N LYS A 372 -6.44 -26.62 4.02
CA LYS A 372 -7.79 -26.85 3.51
C LYS A 372 -8.03 -26.20 2.15
N GLU A 373 -7.57 -24.98 1.93
CA GLU A 373 -7.70 -24.28 0.64
C GLU A 373 -7.04 -25.09 -0.48
N ASN A 374 -5.83 -25.61 -0.25
CA ASN A 374 -5.13 -26.47 -1.20
C ASN A 374 -5.84 -27.81 -1.48
N ASN A 375 -6.71 -28.26 -0.57
CA ASN A 375 -7.49 -29.50 -0.72
C ASN A 375 -8.89 -29.27 -1.29
N ILE A 376 -9.34 -28.02 -1.42
CA ILE A 376 -10.58 -27.64 -2.11
C ILE A 376 -10.20 -27.40 -3.57
N GLY A 377 -9.94 -28.49 -4.29
CA GLY A 377 -9.66 -28.54 -5.73
C GLY A 377 -10.73 -29.33 -6.46
#